data_AF-A0A2M7CKB7-F1
#
_entry.id   AF-A0A2M7CKB7-F1
#
_cell.length_a   1.000
_cell.length_b   1.000
_cell.length_c   1.000
_cell.angle_alpha   90.00
_cell.angle_beta   90.00
_cell.angle_gamma   90.00
#
_symmetry.space_group_name_H-M   'P 1'
#
loop_
_entity.id
_entity.type
_entity.pdbx_description
1 polymer ?
#
loop_
_entity_poly.entity_id
_entity_poly.type
_entity_poly.pdbx_seq_one_letter_code
_entity_poly.pdbx_strand_id
1 'polypeptide(L)'
;MKDVTRDAKGETTSHSGKTLTAFLRILAALAVIGISAYVFSIRAHADKFAAYGYPGIFLIALLSNATVFLPAPGVAVVFAMGSVFHPLGVALAAGAGGAFGELSGYLAGFGGGVVVENTAAYARVQPGVRKWGGWAVLILAAIPNPFFDLAG
;
A
#
# COMPACT_ATOMS: atom_id res chain seq x y z
N MET A 1 -38.18 -29.21 12.94
CA MET A 1 -37.63 -30.31 12.12
C MET A 1 -36.78 -29.68 11.03
N LYS A 2 -35.46 -29.55 11.24
CA LYS A 2 -34.46 -29.16 10.23
C LYS A 2 -33.40 -30.25 10.28
N ASP A 3 -33.06 -30.80 9.13
CA ASP A 3 -32.13 -31.91 9.00
C ASP A 3 -30.78 -31.57 9.64
N VAL A 4 -30.44 -32.34 10.67
CA VAL A 4 -29.14 -32.35 11.33
C VAL A 4 -28.47 -33.65 10.89
N THR A 5 -27.79 -33.63 9.75
CA THR A 5 -26.81 -34.66 9.43
C THR A 5 -25.53 -34.36 10.22
N ARG A 6 -25.24 -35.21 11.21
CA ARG A 6 -24.06 -35.13 12.08
C ARG A 6 -22.86 -35.79 11.38
N ASP A 7 -21.79 -35.05 11.19
CA ASP A 7 -20.47 -35.62 10.87
C ASP A 7 -19.79 -36.14 12.14
N ALA A 8 -19.08 -37.27 11.99
CA ALA A 8 -18.55 -38.11 13.07
C ALA A 8 -17.41 -37.51 13.92
N LYS A 9 -17.14 -36.19 13.84
CA LYS A 9 -15.98 -35.58 14.52
C LYS A 9 -16.27 -34.33 15.36
N GLY A 10 -17.53 -33.87 15.46
CA GLY A 10 -17.90 -32.85 16.45
C GLY A 10 -17.18 -31.49 16.36
N GLU A 11 -16.47 -31.20 15.27
CA GLU A 11 -15.82 -29.91 15.05
C GLU A 11 -16.76 -28.98 14.29
N THR A 12 -17.23 -27.93 14.96
CA THR A 12 -17.85 -26.78 14.32
C THR A 12 -16.80 -26.04 13.50
N THR A 13 -16.64 -26.41 12.23
CA THR A 13 -15.84 -25.64 11.30
C THR A 13 -16.56 -24.32 11.03
N SER A 14 -16.12 -23.26 11.72
CA SER A 14 -16.55 -21.89 11.46
C SER A 14 -16.05 -21.45 10.07
N HIS A 15 -16.78 -21.85 9.03
CA HIS A 15 -16.51 -21.50 7.64
C HIS A 15 -16.77 -20.01 7.34
N SER A 16 -17.54 -19.32 8.20
CA SER A 16 -17.95 -17.91 8.03
C SER A 16 -16.81 -16.91 8.23
N GLY A 17 -15.86 -17.19 9.13
CA GLY A 17 -14.75 -16.28 9.40
C GLY A 17 -13.72 -16.21 8.26
N LYS A 18 -13.49 -17.33 7.56
CA LYS A 18 -12.51 -17.44 6.47
C LYS A 18 -12.99 -16.79 5.17
N THR A 19 -14.28 -16.88 4.86
CA THR A 19 -14.88 -16.26 3.68
C THR A 19 -14.99 -14.74 3.83
N LEU A 20 -15.33 -14.25 5.03
CA LEU A 20 -15.38 -12.82 5.33
C LEU A 20 -13.99 -12.18 5.23
N THR A 21 -12.95 -12.82 5.77
CA THR A 21 -11.58 -12.31 5.65
C THR A 21 -11.07 -12.31 4.22
N ALA A 22 -11.38 -13.35 3.42
CA ALA A 22 -11.04 -13.37 2.00
C ALA A 22 -11.74 -12.25 1.22
N PHE A 23 -13.03 -12.01 1.49
CA PHE A 23 -13.79 -10.92 0.87
C PHE A 23 -13.22 -9.55 1.24
N LEU A 24 -12.92 -9.31 2.52
CA LEU A 24 -12.32 -8.05 2.98
C LEU A 24 -10.94 -7.81 2.34
N ARG A 25 -10.13 -8.85 2.13
CA ARG A 25 -8.84 -8.75 1.43
C ARG A 25 -9.02 -8.36 -0.04
N ILE A 26 -9.98 -8.98 -0.74
CA ILE A 26 -10.27 -8.65 -2.14
C ILE A 26 -10.79 -7.21 -2.26
N LEU A 27 -11.70 -6.81 -1.37
CA LEU A 27 -12.23 -5.45 -1.34
C LEU A 27 -11.13 -4.42 -1.06
N ALA A 28 -10.22 -4.70 -0.12
CA ALA A 28 -9.05 -3.86 0.15
C ALA A 28 -8.12 -3.77 -1.07
N ALA A 29 -7.84 -4.89 -1.74
CA ALA A 29 -7.03 -4.90 -2.95
C ALA A 29 -7.66 -4.10 -4.09
N LEU A 30 -8.97 -4.23 -4.33
CA LEU A 30 -9.70 -3.44 -5.32
C LEU A 30 -9.74 -1.96 -4.97
N ALA A 31 -9.90 -1.63 -3.68
CA ALA A 31 -9.84 -0.25 -3.21
C ALA A 31 -8.46 0.36 -3.46
N VAL A 32 -7.39 -0.35 -3.11
CA VAL A 32 -6.01 0.07 -3.38
C VAL A 32 -5.80 0.28 -4.88
N ILE A 33 -6.15 -0.68 -5.72
CA ILE A 33 -5.99 -0.57 -7.18
C ILE A 33 -6.79 0.61 -7.73
N GLY A 34 -8.05 0.76 -7.30
CA GLY A 34 -8.92 1.86 -7.73
C GLY A 34 -8.40 3.23 -7.30
N ILE A 35 -7.93 3.34 -6.05
CA ILE A 35 -7.28 4.54 -5.53
C ILE A 35 -6.02 4.83 -6.36
N SER A 36 -5.10 3.86 -6.51
CA SER A 36 -3.86 4.02 -7.29
C SER A 36 -4.12 4.39 -8.76
N ALA A 37 -5.14 3.82 -9.40
CA ALA A 37 -5.51 4.16 -10.78
C ALA A 37 -6.10 5.58 -10.88
N TYR A 38 -6.96 5.96 -9.94
CA TYR A 38 -7.49 7.31 -9.83
C TYR A 38 -6.36 8.32 -9.61
N VAL A 39 -5.46 8.04 -8.66
CA VAL A 39 -4.23 8.79 -8.39
C VAL A 39 -3.42 8.99 -9.67
N PHE A 40 -3.16 7.90 -10.39
CA PHE A 40 -2.36 7.92 -11.62
C PHE A 40 -2.99 8.79 -12.70
N SER A 41 -4.32 8.81 -12.80
CA SER A 41 -5.07 9.64 -13.76
C SER A 41 -4.90 11.13 -13.50
N ILE A 42 -4.88 11.54 -12.22
CA ILE A 42 -4.82 12.95 -11.84
C ILE A 42 -3.39 13.47 -11.58
N ARG A 43 -2.38 12.59 -11.61
CA ARG A 43 -0.97 12.96 -11.32
C ARG A 43 -0.43 14.05 -12.24
N ALA A 44 -0.86 14.09 -13.49
CA ALA A 44 -0.43 15.08 -14.49
C ALA A 44 -1.00 16.49 -14.23
N HIS A 45 -1.86 16.62 -13.21
CA HIS A 45 -2.51 17.86 -12.82
C HIS A 45 -2.28 18.16 -11.33
N ALA A 46 -1.27 17.56 -10.69
CA ALA A 46 -0.93 17.74 -9.28
C ALA A 46 -0.76 19.23 -8.90
N ASP A 47 -0.19 20.01 -9.79
CA ASP A 47 -0.03 21.46 -9.77
C ASP A 47 -1.36 22.22 -9.63
N LYS A 48 -2.45 21.74 -10.24
CA LYS A 48 -3.80 22.30 -10.03
C LYS A 48 -4.33 22.00 -8.64
N PHE A 49 -3.93 20.87 -8.04
CA PHE A 49 -4.37 20.52 -6.70
C PHE A 49 -3.75 21.42 -5.63
N ALA A 50 -2.52 21.89 -5.85
CA ALA A 50 -1.87 22.82 -4.95
C ALA A 50 -2.65 24.14 -4.78
N ALA A 51 -3.41 24.55 -5.80
CA ALA A 51 -4.29 25.72 -5.73
C ALA A 51 -5.49 25.54 -4.78
N TYR A 52 -5.83 24.31 -4.35
CA TYR A 52 -6.93 24.06 -3.40
C TYR A 52 -6.53 24.23 -1.93
N GLY A 53 -5.30 24.63 -1.62
CA GLY A 53 -4.83 24.81 -0.24
C GLY A 53 -4.67 23.49 0.52
N TYR A 54 -5.09 23.42 1.79
CA TYR A 54 -4.83 22.24 2.65
C TYR A 54 -5.38 20.91 2.10
N PRO A 55 -6.60 20.81 1.54
CA PRO A 55 -7.06 19.58 0.87
C PRO A 55 -6.18 19.18 -0.32
N GLY A 56 -5.67 20.16 -1.06
CA GLY A 56 -4.73 19.96 -2.16
C GLY A 56 -3.41 19.36 -1.70
N ILE A 57 -2.86 19.91 -0.61
CA ILE A 57 -1.63 19.44 0.04
C ILE A 57 -1.79 18.00 0.52
N PHE A 58 -2.91 17.69 1.18
CA PHE A 58 -3.25 16.34 1.61
C PHE A 58 -3.26 15.36 0.43
N LEU A 59 -3.94 15.72 -0.66
CA LEU A 59 -4.00 14.88 -1.85
C LEU A 59 -2.60 14.71 -2.42
N ILE A 60 -1.85 15.77 -2.72
CA ILE A 60 -0.50 15.63 -3.29
C ILE A 60 0.40 14.74 -2.43
N ALA A 61 0.35 14.86 -1.10
CA ALA A 61 1.12 14.00 -0.19
C ALA A 61 0.64 12.53 -0.21
N LEU A 62 -0.67 12.30 -0.24
CA LEU A 62 -1.28 10.97 -0.40
C LEU A 62 -0.82 10.31 -1.70
N LEU A 63 -0.93 11.03 -2.81
CA LEU A 63 -0.62 10.53 -4.14
C LEU A 63 0.88 10.25 -4.29
N SER A 64 1.73 11.15 -3.78
CA SER A 64 3.19 11.04 -3.90
C SER A 64 3.73 9.84 -3.13
N ASN A 65 3.16 9.51 -1.97
CA ASN A 65 3.57 8.34 -1.17
C ASN A 65 2.87 7.04 -1.60
N ALA A 66 1.69 7.12 -2.21
CA ALA A 66 0.99 5.93 -2.72
C ALA A 66 1.59 5.40 -4.04
N THR A 67 2.39 6.19 -4.76
CA THR A 67 3.00 5.76 -6.03
C THR A 67 4.42 5.25 -5.82
N VAL A 68 4.57 3.93 -5.83
CA VAL A 68 5.86 3.22 -5.73
C VAL A 68 6.88 3.61 -6.82
N PHE A 69 6.42 4.02 -8.01
CA PHE A 69 7.26 4.04 -9.23
C PHE A 69 7.60 5.41 -9.82
N LEU A 70 6.95 6.50 -9.40
CA LEU A 70 7.19 7.81 -9.99
C LEU A 70 7.61 8.80 -8.91
N PRO A 71 8.81 9.42 -9.03
CA PRO A 71 9.19 10.52 -8.15
C PRO A 71 8.30 11.74 -8.47
N ALA A 72 7.13 11.79 -7.84
CA ALA A 72 6.34 13.00 -7.77
C ALA A 72 7.06 13.99 -6.84
N PRO A 73 7.10 15.29 -7.15
CA PRO A 73 7.79 16.29 -6.34
C PRO A 73 7.02 16.62 -5.05
N GLY A 74 6.45 15.64 -4.36
CA GLY A 74 5.58 15.82 -3.19
C GLY A 74 6.25 16.64 -2.10
N VAL A 75 7.51 16.35 -1.78
CA VAL A 75 8.28 17.11 -0.77
C VAL A 75 8.50 18.56 -1.21
N ALA A 76 8.84 18.79 -2.48
CA ALA A 76 9.05 20.14 -3.00
C ALA A 76 7.75 20.96 -2.99
N VAL A 77 6.61 20.32 -3.30
CA VAL A 77 5.30 20.97 -3.23
C VAL A 77 4.92 21.28 -1.78
N VAL A 78 5.07 20.33 -0.86
CA VAL A 78 4.79 20.57 0.58
C VAL A 78 5.66 21.70 1.13
N PHE A 79 6.94 21.75 0.75
CA PHE A 79 7.86 22.82 1.14
C PHE A 79 7.43 24.19 0.60
N ALA A 80 7.10 24.27 -0.69
CA ALA A 80 6.60 25.50 -1.30
C ALA A 80 5.29 25.95 -0.63
N MET A 81 4.37 25.03 -0.34
CA MET A 81 3.12 25.34 0.33
C MET A 81 3.33 25.80 1.78
N GLY A 82 4.36 25.31 2.46
CA GLY A 82 4.77 25.77 3.79
C GLY A 82 5.20 27.23 3.84
N SER A 83 5.64 27.82 2.72
CA SER A 83 5.95 29.25 2.62
C SER A 83 4.73 30.14 2.35
N VAL A 84 3.60 29.56 1.95
CA VAL A 84 2.37 30.29 1.57
C VAL A 84 1.27 30.14 2.62
N PHE A 85 1.14 28.94 3.19
CA PHE A 85 0.12 28.59 4.17
C PHE A 85 0.69 28.47 5.59
N HIS A 86 -0.19 28.38 6.59
CA HIS A 86 0.25 28.21 7.97
C HIS A 86 0.98 26.86 8.13
N PRO A 87 2.24 26.83 8.60
CA PRO A 87 3.08 25.63 8.59
C PRO A 87 2.45 24.43 9.30
N LEU A 88 1.74 24.66 10.41
CA LEU A 88 1.03 23.58 11.12
C LEU A 88 -0.07 22.95 10.26
N GLY A 89 -0.82 23.74 9.50
CA GLY A 89 -1.89 23.22 8.64
C GLY A 89 -1.31 22.42 7.48
N VAL A 90 -0.19 22.88 6.91
CA VAL A 90 0.55 22.15 5.88
C VAL A 90 1.08 20.83 6.42
N ALA A 91 1.69 20.84 7.61
CA ALA A 91 2.23 19.64 8.25
C ALA A 91 1.13 18.62 8.55
N LEU A 92 -0.03 19.04 9.07
CA LEU A 92 -1.16 18.16 9.34
C LEU A 92 -1.74 17.57 8.05
N ALA A 93 -1.97 18.41 7.04
CA ALA A 93 -2.52 17.96 5.76
C ALA A 93 -1.57 16.99 5.05
N ALA A 94 -0.30 17.38 4.88
CA ALA A 94 0.71 16.56 4.23
C ALA A 94 1.00 15.27 5.02
N GLY A 95 1.11 15.38 6.35
CA GLY A 95 1.36 14.23 7.22
C GLY A 95 0.22 13.22 7.19
N ALA A 96 -1.03 13.67 7.26
CA ALA A 96 -2.18 12.79 7.13
C ALA A 96 -2.24 12.15 5.74
N GLY A 97 -2.05 12.93 4.68
CA GLY A 97 -2.02 12.43 3.30
C GLY A 97 -0.96 11.35 3.14
N GLY A 98 0.27 11.63 3.56
CA GLY A 98 1.37 10.67 3.50
C GLY A 98 1.11 9.40 4.32
N ALA A 99 0.58 9.51 5.53
CA ALA A 99 0.23 8.35 6.35
C ALA A 99 -0.80 7.44 5.66
N PHE A 100 -1.83 8.01 5.03
CA PHE A 100 -2.79 7.22 4.24
C PHE A 100 -2.17 6.62 2.98
N GLY A 101 -1.20 7.31 2.36
CA GLY A 101 -0.50 6.84 1.17
C GLY A 101 0.35 5.61 1.48
N GLU A 102 1.15 5.69 2.53
CA GLU A 102 1.97 4.60 3.07
C GLU A 102 1.10 3.42 3.54
N LEU A 103 -0.01 3.69 4.24
CA LEU A 103 -0.94 2.63 4.64
C LEU A 103 -1.52 1.91 3.42
N SER A 104 -1.84 2.65 2.36
CA SER A 104 -2.33 2.06 1.11
C SER A 104 -1.27 1.20 0.44
N GLY A 105 0.00 1.65 0.42
CA GLY A 105 1.15 0.88 -0.06
C GLY A 105 1.38 -0.40 0.74
N TYR A 106 1.35 -0.31 2.07
CA TYR A 106 1.48 -1.46 2.96
C TYR A 106 0.38 -2.50 2.72
N LEU A 107 -0.88 -2.07 2.58
CA LEU A 107 -2.00 -2.97 2.29
C LEU A 107 -1.86 -3.63 0.91
N ALA A 108 -1.31 -2.91 -0.07
CA ALA A 108 -0.99 -3.44 -1.39
C ALA A 108 0.07 -4.56 -1.30
N GLY A 109 1.18 -4.31 -0.60
CA GLY A 109 2.28 -5.27 -0.40
C GLY A 109 1.84 -6.48 0.41
N PHE A 110 1.20 -6.25 1.56
CA PHE A 110 0.69 -7.30 2.45
C PHE A 110 -0.32 -8.22 1.74
N GLY A 111 -1.17 -7.67 0.86
CA GLY A 111 -2.09 -8.45 0.03
C GLY A 111 -1.41 -9.21 -1.12
N GLY A 112 -0.29 -8.68 -1.64
CA GLY A 112 0.48 -9.22 -2.76
C GLY A 112 1.35 -10.43 -2.43
N GLY A 113 1.70 -10.65 -1.16
CA GLY A 113 2.52 -11.79 -0.73
C GLY A 113 1.98 -13.16 -1.20
N VAL A 114 0.65 -13.33 -1.22
CA VAL A 114 0.00 -14.57 -1.68
C VAL A 114 0.17 -14.80 -3.19
N VAL A 115 0.36 -13.75 -3.99
CA VAL A 115 0.57 -13.84 -5.44
C VAL A 115 2.05 -14.04 -5.78
N VAL A 116 2.95 -13.45 -4.99
CA VAL A 116 4.40 -13.47 -5.22
C VAL A 116 5.05 -14.78 -4.77
N GLU A 117 4.50 -15.43 -3.73
CA GLU A 117 4.99 -16.71 -3.17
C GLU A 117 5.13 -17.84 -4.20
N ASN A 118 4.41 -17.78 -5.33
CA ASN A 118 4.42 -18.82 -6.37
C ASN A 118 5.34 -18.52 -7.58
N THR A 119 6.26 -17.55 -7.44
CA THR A 119 7.13 -17.11 -8.54
C THR A 119 8.53 -17.73 -8.42
N ALA A 120 9.14 -18.15 -9.53
CA ALA A 120 10.51 -18.66 -9.56
C ALA A 120 11.56 -17.67 -9.00
N ALA A 121 11.27 -16.37 -9.07
CA ALA A 121 12.06 -15.31 -8.46
C ALA A 121 12.03 -15.39 -6.91
N TYR A 122 10.85 -15.61 -6.31
CA TYR A 122 10.71 -15.75 -4.85
C TYR A 122 11.50 -16.96 -4.34
N ALA A 123 11.37 -18.11 -5.00
CA ALA A 123 12.10 -19.33 -4.65
C ALA A 123 13.63 -19.18 -4.72
N ARG A 124 14.15 -18.28 -5.57
CA ARG A 124 15.58 -18.04 -5.73
C ARG A 124 16.16 -17.10 -4.66
N VAL A 125 15.34 -16.19 -4.14
CA VAL A 125 15.74 -15.16 -3.17
C VAL A 125 15.49 -15.61 -1.72
N GLN A 126 14.44 -16.42 -1.49
CA GLN A 126 14.02 -16.91 -0.18
C GLN A 126 15.13 -17.62 0.64
N PRO A 127 16.00 -18.46 0.05
CA PRO A 127 17.09 -19.09 0.81
C PRO A 127 18.13 -18.08 1.32
N GLY A 128 18.40 -17.03 0.52
CA GLY A 128 19.31 -15.95 0.89
C GLY A 128 18.74 -15.09 2.02
N VAL A 129 17.45 -14.74 1.93
CA VAL A 129 16.75 -13.98 2.98
C VAL A 129 16.65 -14.80 4.27
N ARG A 130 16.35 -16.10 4.20
CA ARG A 130 16.33 -16.97 5.40
C ARG A 130 17.69 -17.12 6.08
N LYS A 131 18.78 -17.13 5.31
CA LYS A 131 20.13 -17.34 5.85
C LYS A 131 20.74 -16.07 6.42
N TRP A 132 20.48 -14.90 5.81
CA TRP A 132 21.14 -13.64 6.15
C TRP A 132 20.19 -12.58 6.73
N GLY A 133 18.88 -12.85 6.73
CA GLY A 133 17.86 -11.99 7.32
C GLY A 133 17.89 -10.58 6.74
N GLY A 134 17.90 -9.58 7.63
CA GLY A 134 17.94 -8.16 7.26
C GLY A 134 19.11 -7.76 6.37
N TRP A 135 20.25 -8.45 6.44
CA TRP A 135 21.40 -8.16 5.55
C TRP A 135 21.13 -8.52 4.10
N ALA A 136 20.41 -9.62 3.84
CA ALA A 136 20.00 -9.97 2.48
C ALA A 136 18.99 -8.95 1.93
N VAL A 137 18.05 -8.50 2.77
CA VAL A 137 17.07 -7.46 2.40
C VAL A 137 17.79 -6.15 2.07
N LEU A 138 18.78 -5.73 2.86
CA LEU A 138 19.57 -4.52 2.63
C LEU A 138 20.31 -4.55 1.28
N ILE A 139 20.97 -5.67 0.95
CA ILE A 139 21.70 -5.82 -0.31
C ILE A 139 20.72 -5.84 -1.50
N LEU A 140 19.58 -6.51 -1.34
CA LEU A 140 18.56 -6.60 -2.37
C LEU A 140 17.87 -5.23 -2.61
N ALA A 141 17.75 -4.39 -1.57
CA ALA A 141 17.24 -3.01 -1.65
C ALA A 141 18.21 -2.06 -2.37
N ALA A 142 19.51 -2.28 -2.18
CA ALA A 142 20.56 -1.45 -2.77
C ALA A 142 20.69 -1.64 -4.29
N ILE A 143 20.22 -2.77 -4.81
CA ILE A 143 20.10 -3.01 -6.24
C ILE A 143 18.73 -2.47 -6.66
N PRO A 144 18.64 -1.46 -7.56
CA PRO A 144 17.37 -0.97 -8.04
C PRO A 144 16.63 -2.07 -8.80
N ASN A 145 15.82 -2.81 -8.06
CA ASN A 145 15.00 -3.92 -8.47
C ASN A 145 13.55 -3.43 -8.38
N PRO A 146 12.84 -3.27 -9.51
CA PRO A 146 11.46 -2.78 -9.52
C PRO A 146 10.45 -3.68 -8.77
N PHE A 147 10.86 -4.87 -8.31
CA PHE A 147 10.03 -5.81 -7.53
C PHE A 147 10.34 -5.78 -6.03
N PHE A 148 11.27 -4.95 -5.56
CA PHE A 148 11.69 -4.95 -4.15
C PHE A 148 10.56 -4.52 -3.19
N ASP A 149 9.64 -3.66 -3.64
CA ASP A 149 8.46 -3.24 -2.86
C ASP A 149 7.38 -4.32 -2.68
N LEU A 150 7.52 -5.47 -3.36
CA LEU A 150 6.62 -6.62 -3.18
C LEU A 150 7.11 -7.62 -2.12
N ALA A 151 8.29 -7.38 -1.53
CA ALA A 151 8.91 -8.27 -0.54
C ALA A 151 8.63 -7.86 0.93
N GLY A 152 7.94 -6.73 1.13
CA GLY A 152 7.49 -6.24 2.43
C GLY A 152 6.13 -6.80 2.85
#